data_AF-A0A2M6ZD43-F1
#
_entry.id   AF-A0A2M6ZD43-F1
#
_cell.length_a   1.000
_cell.length_b   1.000
_cell.length_c   1.000
_cell.angle_alpha   90.00
_cell.angle_beta   90.00
_cell.angle_gamma   90.00
#
_symmetry.space_group_name_H-M   'P 1'
#
loop_
_entity.id
_entity.type
_entity.pdbx_description
1 polymer ?
#
loop_
_entity_poly.entity_id
_entity_poly.type
_entity_poly.pdbx_seq_one_letter_code
_entity_poly.pdbx_strand_id
1 'polypeptide(L)'
;MVQELKRIEYRRGMLEKGMKPDGLPIKVWRGAKIHPDVRAAVNAENLVNLGGVYGNKKAGDPVEYDNLKLVLTDKTIEITVYNRGIALFITDNERIRRIHRVLCMLD
;
A
#
# COMPACT_ATOMS: atom_id res chain seq x y z
N MET A 1 6.87 -3.62 -23.57
CA MET A 1 7.06 -2.28 -22.96
C MET A 1 7.31 -2.48 -21.48
N VAL A 2 8.39 -1.92 -20.93
CA VAL A 2 8.68 -1.99 -19.49
C VAL A 2 7.87 -0.89 -18.81
N GLN A 3 6.95 -1.27 -17.92
CA GLN A 3 6.20 -0.29 -17.11
C GLN A 3 7.14 0.27 -16.03
N GLU A 4 7.53 1.54 -16.18
CA GLU A 4 8.44 2.18 -15.24
C GLU A 4 7.66 2.84 -14.10
N LEU A 5 8.02 2.54 -12.85
CA LEU A 5 7.44 3.18 -11.67
C LEU A 5 7.93 4.64 -11.56
N LYS A 6 7.03 5.59 -11.75
CA LYS A 6 7.34 7.04 -11.75
C LYS A 6 7.16 7.68 -10.39
N ARG A 7 6.13 7.27 -9.64
CA ARG A 7 5.80 7.85 -8.34
C ARG A 7 5.18 6.80 -7.42
N ILE A 8 5.56 6.87 -6.14
CA ILE A 8 4.89 6.17 -5.05
C ILE A 8 4.24 7.23 -4.17
N GLU A 9 2.98 7.01 -3.85
CA GLU A 9 2.20 7.73 -2.87
C GLU A 9 1.79 6.73 -1.79
N TYR A 10 2.14 6.97 -0.53
CA TYR A 10 1.77 6.11 0.58
C TYR A 10 1.15 6.91 1.70
N ARG A 11 -0.06 6.53 2.08
CA ARG A 11 -0.85 7.13 3.15
C ARG A 11 -1.15 6.05 4.18
N ARG A 12 -0.84 6.34 5.44
CA ARG A 12 -1.02 5.41 6.55
C ARG A 12 -1.51 6.12 7.79
N GLY A 13 -2.34 5.46 8.58
CA GLY A 13 -2.70 5.90 9.92
C GLY A 13 -3.86 5.13 10.53
N MET A 14 -4.25 5.52 11.73
CA MET A 14 -5.45 5.01 12.40
C MET A 14 -6.63 5.94 12.10
N LEU A 15 -7.77 5.37 11.74
CA LEU A 15 -9.00 6.09 11.47
C LEU A 15 -9.98 5.88 12.63
N GLU A 16 -10.19 6.95 13.38
CA GLU A 16 -11.26 7.04 14.37
C GLU A 16 -12.64 7.09 13.71
N LYS A 17 -13.68 6.82 14.50
CA LYS A 17 -15.07 6.91 14.03
C LYS A 17 -15.36 8.30 13.45
N GLY A 18 -15.80 8.33 12.18
CA GLY A 18 -16.13 9.56 11.46
C GLY A 18 -14.93 10.25 10.77
N MET A 19 -13.70 9.78 11.01
CA MET A 19 -12.53 10.28 10.31
C MET A 19 -12.52 9.81 8.84
N LYS A 20 -12.13 10.70 7.93
CA LYS A 20 -11.94 10.37 6.51
C LYS A 20 -10.48 10.05 6.25
N PRO A 21 -10.17 9.05 5.40
CA PRO A 21 -8.79 8.74 5.00
C PRO A 21 -8.03 9.95 4.47
N ASP A 22 -8.71 10.86 3.77
CA ASP A 22 -8.13 12.05 3.14
C ASP A 22 -7.45 13.01 4.14
N GLY A 23 -7.79 12.94 5.42
CA GLY A 23 -7.13 13.70 6.49
C GLY A 23 -5.76 13.16 6.93
N LEU A 24 -5.41 11.93 6.54
CA LEU A 24 -4.12 11.32 6.89
C LEU A 24 -2.96 11.93 6.08
N PRO A 25 -1.74 12.00 6.64
CA PRO A 25 -0.57 12.45 5.90
C PRO A 25 -0.23 11.49 4.75
N ILE A 26 0.33 12.04 3.67
CA ILE A 26 0.78 11.30 2.50
C ILE A 26 2.28 11.50 2.30
N LYS A 27 3.02 10.39 2.23
CA LYS A 27 4.44 10.38 1.82
C LYS A 27 4.51 10.16 0.30
N VAL A 28 5.40 10.89 -0.36
CA VAL A 28 5.52 10.86 -1.84
C VAL A 28 6.98 10.74 -2.27
N TRP A 29 7.27 9.74 -3.10
CA TRP A 29 8.58 9.53 -3.72
C TRP A 29 8.44 9.56 -5.24
N ARG A 30 9.39 10.17 -5.96
CA ARG A 30 9.33 10.37 -7.42
C ARG A 30 10.66 10.04 -8.08
N GLY A 31 10.61 9.33 -9.20
CA GLY A 31 11.77 9.02 -10.03
C GLY A 31 12.92 8.41 -9.22
N ALA A 32 14.07 9.08 -9.23
CA ALA A 32 15.28 8.66 -8.52
C ALA A 32 15.17 8.72 -6.98
N LYS A 33 14.16 9.41 -6.42
CA LYS A 33 13.91 9.41 -4.96
C LYS A 33 13.25 8.10 -4.48
N ILE A 34 12.81 7.24 -5.40
CA ILE A 34 12.35 5.89 -5.07
C ILE A 34 13.57 5.00 -4.94
N HIS A 35 13.81 4.47 -3.74
CA HIS A 35 14.97 3.60 -3.49
C HIS A 35 14.97 2.40 -4.46
N PRO A 36 16.14 1.99 -5.02
CA PRO A 36 16.23 0.85 -5.93
C PRO A 36 15.61 -0.43 -5.35
N ASP A 37 15.84 -0.70 -4.06
CA ASP A 37 15.29 -1.90 -3.40
C ASP A 37 13.77 -1.88 -3.31
N VAL A 38 13.16 -0.71 -3.07
CA VAL A 38 11.69 -0.57 -3.08
C VAL A 38 11.15 -0.85 -4.48
N ARG A 39 11.83 -0.35 -5.51
CA ARG A 39 11.46 -0.60 -6.91
C ARG A 39 11.59 -2.08 -7.27
N ALA A 40 12.66 -2.73 -6.83
CA ALA A 40 12.86 -4.17 -7.00
C ALA A 40 11.77 -4.97 -6.27
N ALA A 41 11.44 -4.60 -5.03
CA ALA A 41 10.41 -5.26 -4.23
C ALA A 41 9.02 -5.11 -4.86
N VAL A 42 8.63 -3.92 -5.34
CA VAL A 42 7.36 -3.72 -6.07
C VAL A 42 7.22 -4.66 -7.26
N ASN A 43 8.30 -4.90 -8.00
CA ASN A 43 8.32 -5.80 -9.15
C ASN A 43 8.33 -7.28 -8.74
N ALA A 44 9.21 -7.67 -7.80
CA ALA A 44 9.34 -9.04 -7.31
C ALA A 44 8.05 -9.52 -6.63
N GLU A 45 7.45 -8.65 -5.82
CA GLU A 45 6.16 -8.88 -5.16
C GLU A 45 4.98 -8.59 -6.10
N ASN A 46 5.23 -8.19 -7.35
CA ASN A 46 4.26 -7.94 -8.41
C ASN A 46 3.02 -7.14 -7.95
N LEU A 47 3.27 -6.06 -7.21
CA LEU A 47 2.23 -5.15 -6.71
C LEU A 47 1.49 -4.43 -7.85
N VAL A 48 2.11 -4.32 -9.02
CA VAL A 48 1.51 -3.71 -10.22
C VAL A 48 0.25 -4.43 -10.73
N ASN A 49 -0.02 -5.63 -10.21
CA ASN A 49 -1.19 -6.45 -10.51
C ASN A 49 -2.06 -6.73 -9.26
N LEU A 50 -1.79 -6.05 -8.13
CA LEU A 50 -2.51 -6.24 -6.87
C LEU A 50 -3.47 -5.08 -6.54
N GLY A 51 -3.84 -4.24 -7.51
CA GLY A 51 -4.82 -3.18 -7.29
C GLY A 51 -6.11 -3.70 -6.65
N GLY A 52 -6.64 -2.97 -5.66
CA GLY A 52 -7.86 -3.36 -4.96
C GLY A 52 -7.88 -3.01 -3.47
N VAL A 53 -8.88 -3.55 -2.78
CA VAL A 53 -9.11 -3.35 -1.34
C VAL A 53 -8.94 -4.67 -0.62
N TYR A 54 -8.14 -4.66 0.44
CA TYR A 54 -7.75 -5.84 1.23
C TYR A 54 -8.01 -5.62 2.72
N GLY A 55 -8.03 -6.74 3.45
CA GLY A 55 -8.33 -6.75 4.88
C GLY A 55 -9.81 -6.45 5.15
N ASN A 56 -10.13 -6.26 6.43
CA ASN A 56 -11.51 -6.06 6.87
C ASN A 56 -11.62 -4.77 7.67
N LYS A 57 -12.31 -3.77 7.11
CA LYS A 57 -12.55 -2.47 7.74
C LYS A 57 -13.22 -2.56 9.12
N LYS A 58 -13.99 -3.62 9.40
CA LYS A 58 -14.72 -3.82 10.65
C LYS A 58 -13.95 -4.61 11.72
N ALA A 59 -12.73 -5.05 11.44
CA ALA A 59 -11.99 -5.95 12.33
C ALA A 59 -11.29 -5.26 13.50
N GLY A 60 -11.14 -3.93 13.48
CA GLY A 60 -10.46 -3.15 14.52
C GLY A 60 -11.09 -1.77 14.70
N ASP A 61 -10.94 -1.22 15.89
CA ASP A 61 -11.35 0.14 16.27
C ASP A 61 -10.29 0.74 17.22
N PRO A 62 -9.56 1.81 16.83
CA PRO A 62 -9.65 2.50 15.54
C PRO A 62 -9.17 1.64 14.36
N VAL A 63 -9.61 1.99 13.15
CA VAL A 63 -9.32 1.21 11.93
C VAL A 63 -7.91 1.54 11.43
N GLU A 64 -7.00 0.56 11.36
CA GLU A 64 -5.74 0.75 10.65
C GLU A 64 -6.02 0.90 9.15
N TYR A 65 -5.45 1.93 8.53
CA TYR A 65 -5.61 2.24 7.12
C TYR A 65 -4.25 2.41 6.46
N ASP A 66 -4.03 1.66 5.38
CA ASP A 66 -2.91 1.82 4.46
C ASP A 66 -3.46 2.04 3.05
N ASN A 67 -2.96 3.04 2.33
CA ASN A 67 -3.22 3.25 0.91
C ASN A 67 -1.91 3.50 0.18
N LEU A 68 -1.63 2.62 -0.78
CA LEU A 68 -0.47 2.69 -1.66
C LEU A 68 -0.94 2.94 -3.08
N LYS A 69 -0.41 4.00 -3.68
CA LYS A 69 -0.65 4.36 -5.06
C LYS A 69 0.66 4.36 -5.84
N LEU A 70 0.74 3.45 -6.80
CA LEU A 70 1.87 3.25 -7.70
C LEU A 70 1.52 3.87 -9.05
N VAL A 71 2.16 4.98 -9.39
CA VAL A 71 2.00 5.64 -10.68
C VAL A 71 3.09 5.12 -11.61
N LEU A 72 2.68 4.34 -12.61
CA LEU A 72 3.52 3.82 -13.68
C LEU A 72 3.42 4.76 -14.90
N THR A 73 4.19 4.49 -15.94
CA THR A 73 4.17 5.29 -17.18
C THR A 73 2.78 5.33 -17.86
N ASP A 74 2.02 4.23 -17.80
CA ASP A 74 0.77 4.03 -18.56
C ASP A 74 -0.47 3.84 -17.68
N LYS A 75 -0.29 3.48 -16.41
CA LYS A 75 -1.41 3.21 -15.49
C LYS A 75 -1.07 3.61 -14.07
N THR A 76 -2.11 3.72 -13.25
CA THR A 76 -1.99 3.87 -11.80
C THR A 76 -2.61 2.67 -11.13
N ILE A 77 -1.89 2.08 -10.17
CA ILE A 77 -2.37 0.98 -9.35
C ILE A 77 -2.58 1.50 -7.94
N GLU A 78 -3.77 1.28 -7.39
CA GLU A 78 -4.13 1.69 -6.05
C GLU A 78 -4.49 0.47 -5.21
N ILE A 79 -3.86 0.37 -4.04
CA ILE A 79 -3.99 -0.73 -3.10
C ILE A 79 -4.38 -0.12 -1.76
N THR A 80 -5.55 -0.49 -1.25
CA THR A 80 -5.98 -0.13 0.09
C THR A 80 -5.99 -1.36 0.99
N VAL A 81 -5.42 -1.27 2.19
CA VAL A 81 -5.46 -2.33 3.19
C VAL A 81 -6.07 -1.77 4.47
N TYR A 82 -7.09 -2.45 4.99
CA TYR A 82 -7.67 -2.15 6.29
C TYR A 82 -7.24 -3.18 7.33
N ASN A 83 -6.90 -2.73 8.53
CA ASN A 83 -6.55 -3.60 9.66
C ASN A 83 -5.48 -4.62 9.25
N ARG A 84 -4.41 -4.13 8.62
CA ARG A 84 -3.34 -4.92 8.01
C ARG A 84 -2.71 -5.87 9.03
N GLY A 85 -2.41 -5.40 10.24
CA GLY A 85 -1.87 -6.24 11.32
C GLY A 85 -2.80 -7.40 11.66
N ILE A 86 -4.09 -7.13 11.82
CA ILE A 86 -5.11 -8.15 12.07
C ILE A 86 -5.19 -9.12 10.88
N ALA A 87 -5.25 -8.60 9.66
CA ALA A 87 -5.36 -9.40 8.45
C ALA A 87 -4.16 -10.35 8.27
N LEU A 88 -2.94 -9.90 8.58
CA LEU A 88 -1.74 -10.74 8.57
C LEU A 88 -1.79 -11.86 9.61
N PHE A 89 -2.41 -11.61 10.76
CA PHE A 89 -2.50 -12.59 11.85
C PHE A 89 -3.60 -13.62 11.63
N ILE A 90 -4.77 -13.19 11.15
CA ILE A 90 -5.96 -14.05 11.06
C ILE A 90 -6.18 -14.66 9.67
N THR A 91 -5.54 -14.13 8.63
CA THR A 91 -5.73 -14.60 7.25
C THR A 91 -4.42 -15.16 6.69
N ASP A 92 -4.51 -16.35 6.08
CA ASP A 92 -3.44 -16.88 5.25
C ASP A 92 -3.53 -16.31 3.81
N ASN A 93 -3.43 -14.99 3.68
CA ASN A 93 -3.56 -14.31 2.39
C ASN A 93 -2.19 -13.83 1.88
N GLU A 94 -1.61 -14.57 0.95
CA GLU A 94 -0.31 -14.22 0.37
C GLU A 94 -0.32 -12.83 -0.28
N ARG A 95 -1.43 -12.36 -0.86
CA ARG A 95 -1.48 -10.99 -1.44
C ARG A 95 -1.22 -9.94 -0.37
N ILE A 96 -1.78 -10.11 0.83
CA ILE A 96 -1.57 -9.19 1.95
C ILE A 96 -0.12 -9.26 2.44
N ARG A 97 0.51 -10.44 2.48
CA ARG A 97 1.93 -10.59 2.86
C ARG A 97 2.86 -9.89 1.87
N ARG A 98 2.60 -10.04 0.57
CA ARG A 98 3.37 -9.38 -0.49
C ARG A 98 3.26 -7.86 -0.42
N ILE A 99 2.04 -7.34 -0.21
CA ILE A 99 1.80 -5.91 0.03
C ILE A 99 2.58 -5.47 1.28
N HIS A 100 2.45 -6.19 2.39
CA HIS A 100 3.11 -5.86 3.65
C HIS A 100 4.63 -5.75 3.53
N ARG A 101 5.30 -6.70 2.85
CA ARG A 101 6.75 -6.66 2.63
C ARG A 101 7.21 -5.35 1.99
N VAL A 102 6.47 -4.85 0.99
CA VAL A 102 6.81 -3.57 0.34
C VAL A 102 6.48 -2.37 1.23
N LEU A 103 5.32 -2.39 1.90
CA LEU A 103 4.92 -1.28 2.76
C LEU A 103 5.88 -1.07 3.94
N CYS A 104 6.45 -2.13 4.51
CA CYS A 104 7.48 -2.02 5.56
C CYS A 104 8.75 -1.29 5.10
N MET A 105 9.00 -1.19 3.79
CA MET A 105 10.14 -0.44 3.24
C MET A 105 9.83 1.06 3.05
N LEU A 106 8.56 1.47 3.22
CA LEU A 106 8.07 2.84 3.05
C LEU A 106 7.71 3.53 4.38
N ASP A 107 7.65 2.75 5.46
CA ASP A 107 7.37 3.22 6.83
C ASP A 107 8.54 4.04 7.40
#